data_AF-A0A534RHQ2-F1
#
_entry.id   AF-A0A534RHQ2-F1
#
_cell.length_a   1.000
_cell.length_b   1.000
_cell.length_c   1.000
_cell.angle_alpha   90.00
_cell.angle_beta   90.00
_cell.angle_gamma   90.00
#
_symmetry.space_group_name_H-M   'P 1'
#
loop_
_entity.id
_entity.type
_entity.pdbx_description
1 polymer ?
#
loop_
_entity_poly.entity_id
_entity_poly.type
_entity_poly.pdbx_seq_one_letter_code
_entity_poly.pdbx_strand_id
1 'polypeptide(L)'
;MRVLGIDPGSRLTGWGVVEEQGRAVRYLGSGTLVLQGKDELAVRLAAVLAVIGATGVALHEYAPAAVKLAAVGHGQADKDAIVWGVGRRLGLAEPLATDAADALALALCHLQHAPLLAALYAADGRAAAVARGPRSAPARRGSS
;
A
#
# COMPACT_ATOMS: atom_id res chain seq x y z
N MET A 1 2.80 -13.63 -1.38
CA MET A 1 1.78 -12.65 -0.92
C MET A 1 1.62 -11.55 -1.96
N ARG A 2 0.42 -11.00 -2.21
CA ARG A 2 0.23 -9.81 -3.08
C ARG A 2 0.01 -8.57 -2.24
N VAL A 3 0.65 -7.46 -2.63
CA VAL A 3 0.59 -6.20 -1.91
C VAL A 3 0.33 -5.07 -2.90
N LEU A 4 -0.67 -4.24 -2.58
CA LEU A 4 -0.97 -2.99 -3.25
C LEU A 4 -0.50 -1.84 -2.35
N GLY A 5 0.50 -1.08 -2.80
CA GLY A 5 0.89 0.19 -2.20
C GLY A 5 0.14 1.34 -2.86
N ILE A 6 -0.26 2.32 -2.05
CA ILE A 6 -1.01 3.50 -2.48
C ILE A 6 -0.37 4.71 -1.82
N ASP A 7 0.08 5.66 -2.64
CA ASP A 7 0.61 6.94 -2.19
C ASP A 7 -0.36 8.06 -2.58
N PRO A 8 -1.24 8.49 -1.66
CA PRO A 8 -2.21 9.54 -1.94
C PRO A 8 -1.56 10.93 -1.97
N GLY A 9 -1.42 11.50 -3.17
CA GLY A 9 -0.97 12.88 -3.34
C GLY A 9 -2.12 13.89 -3.51
N SER A 10 -1.75 15.17 -3.51
CA SER A 10 -2.72 16.28 -3.66
C SER A 10 -3.38 16.34 -5.04
N ARG A 11 -2.73 15.77 -6.06
CA ARG A 11 -3.16 15.76 -7.46
C ARG A 11 -3.04 14.39 -8.11
N LEU A 12 -1.93 13.71 -7.84
CA LEU A 12 -1.61 12.39 -8.35
C LEU A 12 -1.63 11.40 -7.20
N THR A 13 -2.33 10.29 -7.36
CA THR A 13 -2.26 9.16 -6.44
C THR A 13 -1.45 8.06 -7.10
N GLY A 14 -0.29 7.76 -6.54
CA GLY A 14 0.53 6.64 -6.97
C GLY A 14 -0.10 5.31 -6.54
N TRP A 15 0.01 4.29 -7.39
CA TRP A 15 -0.30 2.92 -7.04
C TRP A 15 0.77 1.97 -7.56
N GLY A 16 1.04 0.90 -6.82
CA GLY A 16 2.01 -0.12 -7.20
C GLY A 16 1.64 -1.47 -6.63
N VAL A 17 1.74 -2.53 -7.44
CA VAL A 17 1.43 -3.90 -7.06
C VAL A 17 2.66 -4.78 -7.22
N VAL A 18 2.98 -5.49 -6.13
CA VAL A 18 4.05 -6.49 -6.10
C VAL A 18 3.52 -7.81 -5.56
N GLU A 19 4.16 -8.90 -5.96
CA GLU A 19 3.90 -10.26 -5.47
C GLU A 19 5.18 -10.89 -4.94
N GLU A 20 5.17 -11.29 -3.69
CA GLU A 20 6.20 -12.14 -3.11
C GLU A 20 6.03 -13.58 -3.61
N GLN A 21 7.08 -14.08 -4.28
CA GLN A 21 7.25 -15.46 -4.74
C GLN A 21 8.48 -16.08 -4.04
N GLY A 22 8.25 -16.77 -2.93
CA GLY A 22 9.33 -17.31 -2.10
C GLY A 22 10.18 -16.19 -1.51
N ARG A 23 11.46 -16.10 -1.91
CA ARG A 23 12.36 -14.99 -1.51
C ARG A 23 12.41 -13.85 -2.52
N ALA A 24 11.81 -14.01 -3.69
CA ALA A 24 11.81 -13.00 -4.75
C ALA A 24 10.56 -12.12 -4.65
N VAL A 25 10.71 -10.86 -5.05
CA VAL A 25 9.59 -9.93 -5.23
C VAL A 25 9.40 -9.70 -6.73
N ARG A 26 8.21 -10.03 -7.24
CA ARG A 26 7.81 -9.84 -8.62
C ARG A 26 6.99 -8.56 -8.75
N TYR A 27 7.38 -7.68 -9.67
CA TYR A 27 6.57 -6.54 -10.08
C TYR A 27 5.35 -7.00 -10.90
N LEU A 28 4.16 -6.50 -10.56
CA LEU A 28 2.92 -6.80 -11.29
C LEU A 28 2.37 -5.59 -12.07
N GLY A 29 2.63 -4.38 -11.59
CA GLY A 29 2.16 -3.15 -12.24
C GLY A 29 2.27 -1.94 -11.33
N SER A 30 2.27 -0.75 -11.91
CA SER A 30 2.23 0.52 -11.19
C SER A 30 1.73 1.63 -12.10
N GLY A 31 1.37 2.76 -11.50
CA GLY A 31 0.99 3.94 -12.24
C GLY A 31 0.51 5.06 -11.33
N THR A 32 -0.07 6.08 -11.96
CA THR A 32 -0.60 7.25 -11.28
C THR A 32 -2.05 7.47 -11.68
N LEU A 33 -2.92 7.69 -10.70
CA LEU A 33 -4.29 8.12 -10.91
C LEU A 33 -4.36 9.63 -10.72
N VAL A 34 -4.93 10.33 -11.68
CA VAL A 34 -5.25 11.75 -11.53
C VAL A 34 -6.57 11.88 -10.81
N LEU A 35 -6.55 12.40 -9.59
CA LEU A 35 -7.78 12.69 -8.86
C LEU A 35 -8.37 13.98 -9.42
N GLN A 36 -9.35 13.85 -10.32
CA GLN A 36 -10.11 14.96 -10.87
C GLN A 36 -11.33 15.27 -9.99
N GLY A 37 -11.72 16.54 -9.91
CA GLY A 37 -12.88 16.98 -9.15
C GLY A 37 -12.65 18.32 -8.46
N LYS A 38 -13.75 18.98 -8.05
CA LYS A 38 -13.71 20.22 -7.26
C LYS A 38 -13.71 19.95 -5.75
N ASP A 39 -13.90 18.68 -5.36
CA ASP A 39 -13.98 18.27 -3.97
C ASP A 39 -12.63 18.43 -3.27
N GLU A 40 -12.69 18.69 -1.97
CA GLU A 40 -11.50 18.82 -1.11
C GLU A 40 -10.66 17.53 -1.13
N LEU A 41 -9.34 17.67 -0.94
CA LEU A 41 -8.41 16.55 -0.92
C LEU A 41 -8.86 15.46 0.07
N ALA A 42 -9.25 15.85 1.28
CA ALA A 42 -9.70 14.93 2.31
C ALA A 42 -10.88 14.03 1.84
N VAL A 43 -11.83 14.60 1.10
CA VAL A 43 -12.99 13.87 0.58
C VAL A 43 -12.56 12.83 -0.45
N ARG A 44 -11.66 13.21 -1.37
CA ARG A 44 -11.17 12.28 -2.40
C ARG A 44 -10.36 11.13 -1.79
N LEU A 45 -9.54 11.42 -0.79
CA LEU A 45 -8.78 10.38 -0.08
C LEU A 45 -9.68 9.45 0.71
N ALA A 46 -10.70 10.00 1.38
CA ALA A 46 -11.70 9.20 2.08
C ALA A 46 -12.45 8.25 1.11
N ALA A 47 -12.79 8.71 -0.09
CA ALA A 47 -13.43 7.87 -1.10
C ALA A 47 -12.54 6.71 -1.56
N VAL A 48 -11.25 6.98 -1.84
CA VAL A 48 -10.27 5.94 -2.21
C VAL A 48 -10.15 4.90 -1.09
N LEU A 49 -9.94 5.35 0.14
CA LEU A 49 -9.80 4.46 1.31
C LEU A 49 -11.08 3.68 1.59
N ALA A 50 -12.26 4.28 1.43
CA ALA A 50 -13.54 3.60 1.62
C ALA A 50 -13.75 2.47 0.60
N VAL A 51 -13.43 2.71 -0.68
CA VAL A 51 -13.53 1.69 -1.72
C VAL A 51 -12.57 0.53 -1.42
N ILE A 52 -11.33 0.82 -1.03
CA ILE A 52 -10.35 -0.22 -0.68
C ILE A 52 -10.82 -1.00 0.54
N GLY A 53 -11.29 -0.31 1.59
CA GLY A 53 -11.82 -0.95 2.80
C GLY A 53 -13.02 -1.86 2.51
N ALA A 54 -13.85 -1.51 1.53
CA ALA A 54 -14.98 -2.33 1.10
C ALA A 54 -14.56 -3.63 0.38
N THR A 55 -13.33 -3.73 -0.15
CA THR A 55 -12.83 -4.96 -0.78
C THR A 55 -12.48 -6.06 0.23
N GLY A 56 -12.39 -5.74 1.52
CA GLY A 56 -11.97 -6.68 2.56
C GLY A 56 -10.47 -6.99 2.58
N VAL A 57 -9.67 -6.26 1.80
CA VAL A 57 -8.20 -6.34 1.85
C VAL A 57 -7.71 -5.72 3.16
N ALA A 58 -6.70 -6.34 3.78
CA ALA A 58 -6.08 -5.82 4.99
C ALA A 58 -5.39 -4.49 4.71
N LEU A 59 -5.76 -3.45 5.47
CA LEU A 59 -5.17 -2.11 5.34
C LEU A 59 -4.07 -1.92 6.39
N HIS A 60 -2.91 -1.46 5.93
CA HIS A 60 -1.75 -1.18 6.77
C HIS A 60 -1.20 0.20 6.44
N GLU A 61 -0.86 0.96 7.47
CA GLU A 61 -0.24 2.28 7.35
C GLU A 61 1.22 2.23 7.80
N TYR A 62 2.08 2.95 7.09
CA TYR A 62 3.51 3.03 7.36
C TYR A 62 3.96 4.49 7.44
N ALA A 63 4.76 4.81 8.46
CA ALA A 63 5.34 6.14 8.59
C ALA A 63 6.34 6.40 7.44
N PRO A 64 6.44 7.63 6.91
CA PRO A 64 7.34 7.96 5.80
C PRO A 64 8.80 7.56 6.02
N ALA A 65 9.29 7.67 7.26
CA ALA A 65 10.65 7.26 7.61
C ALA A 65 10.89 5.74 7.43
N ALA A 66 9.89 4.91 7.75
CA ALA A 66 9.97 3.47 7.55
C ALA A 66 10.00 3.10 6.05
N VAL A 67 9.20 3.81 5.24
CA VAL A 67 9.16 3.63 3.78
C VAL A 67 10.50 3.98 3.15
N LYS A 68 11.08 5.13 3.51
CA LYS A 68 12.41 5.54 3.02
C LYS A 68 13.48 4.51 3.37
N LEU A 69 13.54 4.10 4.64
CA LEU A 69 14.48 3.09 5.10
C LEU A 69 14.31 1.77 4.33
N ALA A 70 13.05 1.32 4.16
CA ALA A 70 12.74 0.10 3.44
C ALA A 70 13.11 0.15 1.96
N ALA A 71 12.94 1.30 1.30
CA ALA A 71 13.19 1.48 -0.13
C ALA A 71 14.69 1.53 -0.47
N VAL A 72 15.46 2.33 0.25
CA VAL A 72 16.85 2.68 -0.10
C VAL A 72 17.90 2.19 0.90
N GLY A 73 17.48 1.68 2.07
CA GLY A 73 18.40 1.21 3.12
C GLY A 73 18.92 2.29 4.07
N HIS A 74 18.59 3.57 3.87
CA HIS A 74 18.95 4.68 4.78
C HIS A 74 17.85 5.75 4.88
N GLY A 75 17.76 6.43 6.04
CA GLY A 75 16.63 7.32 6.36
C GLY A 75 16.56 8.65 5.62
N GLN A 76 17.66 9.11 5.02
CA GLN A 76 17.78 10.44 4.37
C GLN A 76 17.75 10.35 2.83
N ALA A 77 16.94 9.46 2.25
CA ALA A 77 16.83 9.40 0.79
C ALA A 77 15.94 10.51 0.23
N ASP A 78 16.46 11.12 -0.84
CA ASP A 78 15.71 11.97 -1.76
C ASP A 78 14.83 11.13 -2.70
N LYS A 79 13.88 11.79 -3.37
CA LYS A 79 12.89 11.13 -4.25
C LYS A 79 13.56 10.36 -5.39
N ASP A 80 14.63 10.88 -5.97
CA ASP A 80 15.37 10.20 -7.05
C ASP A 80 16.05 8.91 -6.57
N ALA A 81 16.52 8.90 -5.32
CA ALA A 81 17.10 7.72 -4.71
C ALA A 81 16.05 6.62 -4.49
N ILE A 82 14.81 6.99 -4.15
CA ILE A 82 13.68 6.06 -4.04
C ILE A 82 13.35 5.48 -5.42
N VAL A 83 13.16 6.33 -6.44
CA VAL A 83 12.86 5.89 -7.82
C VAL A 83 13.89 4.88 -8.30
N TRP A 84 15.17 5.21 -8.18
CA TRP A 84 16.25 4.31 -8.60
C TRP A 84 16.33 3.04 -7.76
N GLY A 85 16.23 3.16 -6.43
CA GLY A 85 16.34 2.04 -5.50
C GLY A 85 15.24 1.01 -5.69
N VAL A 86 14.00 1.48 -5.85
CA VAL A 86 12.82 0.66 -6.16
C VAL A 86 12.97 -0.01 -7.52
N GLY A 87 13.34 0.75 -8.55
CA GLY A 87 13.55 0.24 -9.90
C GLY A 87 14.57 -0.91 -9.92
N ARG A 88 15.73 -0.72 -9.27
CA ARG A 88 16.75 -1.76 -9.16
C ARG A 88 16.26 -3.01 -8.42
N ARG A 89 15.53 -2.84 -7.32
CA ARG A 89 15.01 -3.98 -6.52
C ARG A 89 13.98 -4.81 -7.28
N LEU A 90 13.23 -4.18 -8.17
CA LEU A 90 12.19 -4.80 -8.97
C LEU A 90 12.66 -5.21 -10.38
N GLY A 91 13.93 -4.96 -10.72
CA GLY A 91 14.50 -5.30 -12.03
C GLY A 91 13.93 -4.47 -13.18
N LEU A 92 13.53 -3.23 -12.91
CA LEU A 92 12.93 -2.33 -13.90
C LEU A 92 14.02 -1.52 -14.63
N ALA A 93 13.97 -1.54 -15.95
CA ALA A 93 14.93 -0.85 -16.81
C ALA A 93 14.57 0.63 -17.07
N GLU A 94 13.28 0.96 -16.99
CA GLU A 94 12.78 2.31 -17.24
C GLU A 94 12.55 3.09 -15.93
N PRO A 95 12.74 4.42 -15.94
CA PRO A 95 12.46 5.24 -14.78
C PRO A 95 10.97 5.22 -14.44
N LEU A 96 10.66 5.01 -13.16
CA LEU A 96 9.30 5.09 -12.64
C LEU A 96 8.88 6.55 -12.45
N ALA A 97 7.60 6.84 -12.65
CA ALA A 97 7.01 8.08 -12.17
C ALA A 97 7.19 8.16 -10.63
N THR A 98 7.48 9.35 -10.12
CA THR A 98 7.82 9.53 -8.70
C THR A 98 6.74 9.00 -7.75
N ASP A 99 5.47 9.33 -7.99
CA ASP A 99 4.36 8.86 -7.13
C ASP A 99 4.18 7.33 -7.22
N ALA A 100 4.42 6.75 -8.40
CA ALA A 100 4.38 5.29 -8.57
C ALA A 100 5.53 4.60 -7.83
N ALA A 101 6.71 5.21 -7.79
CA ALA A 101 7.85 4.72 -7.02
C ALA A 101 7.58 4.78 -5.50
N ASP A 102 6.99 5.87 -5.01
CA ASP A 102 6.60 6.01 -3.59
C ASP A 102 5.55 4.94 -3.20
N ALA A 103 4.58 4.66 -4.08
CA ALA A 103 3.61 3.58 -3.89
C ALA A 103 4.26 2.18 -3.90
N LEU A 104 5.20 1.91 -4.80
CA LEU A 104 5.95 0.64 -4.81
C LEU A 104 6.86 0.50 -3.58
N ALA A 105 7.46 1.60 -3.11
CA ALA A 105 8.23 1.64 -1.87
C ALA A 105 7.38 1.25 -0.65
N LEU A 106 6.14 1.74 -0.57
CA LEU A 106 5.18 1.32 0.46
C LEU A 106 4.90 -0.18 0.40
N ALA A 107 4.69 -0.73 -0.79
CA ALA A 107 4.43 -2.15 -0.95
C ALA A 107 5.64 -3.02 -0.53
N LEU A 108 6.86 -2.60 -0.90
CA LEU A 108 8.10 -3.24 -0.46
C LEU A 108 8.32 -3.13 1.05
N CYS A 109 7.99 -1.97 1.64
CA CYS A 109 8.03 -1.75 3.08
C CYS A 109 7.12 -2.75 3.79
N HIS A 110 5.90 -2.95 3.29
CA HIS A 110 4.99 -3.93 3.86
C HIS A 110 5.56 -5.35 3.82
N LEU A 111 6.11 -5.80 2.68
CA LEU A 111 6.71 -7.14 2.59
C LEU A 111 7.85 -7.36 3.60
N GLN A 112 8.64 -6.32 3.89
CA GLN A 112 9.73 -6.40 4.87
C GLN A 112 9.24 -6.44 6.32
N HIS A 113 8.17 -5.72 6.64
CA HIS A 113 7.68 -5.56 8.01
C HIS A 113 6.56 -6.54 8.39
N ALA A 114 5.79 -7.04 7.42
CA ALA A 114 4.64 -7.90 7.66
C ALA A 114 4.97 -9.17 8.45
N PRO A 115 6.08 -9.90 8.19
CA PRO A 115 6.43 -11.08 8.98
C PRO A 115 6.68 -10.74 10.45
N LEU A 116 7.35 -9.62 10.73
CA LEU A 116 7.63 -9.16 12.08
C LEU A 116 6.34 -8.72 12.80
N LEU A 117 5.49 -7.93 12.14
CA LEU A 117 4.21 -7.50 12.71
C LEU A 117 3.29 -8.69 13.00
N ALA A 118 3.25 -9.69 12.11
CA ALA A 118 2.49 -10.91 12.33
C ALA A 118 3.01 -11.69 13.54
N ALA A 119 4.33 -11.82 13.70
CA ALA A 119 4.95 -12.47 14.86
C ALA A 119 4.65 -11.72 16.16
N LEU A 120 4.74 -10.39 16.15
CA LEU A 120 4.40 -9.54 17.31
C LEU A 120 2.92 -9.68 17.69
N TYR A 121 2.00 -9.65 16.73
CA TYR A 121 0.56 -9.78 17.01
C TYR A 121 0.16 -11.19 17.43
N ALA A 122 0.86 -12.22 16.94
CA ALA A 122 0.70 -13.59 17.41
C ALA A 122 1.17 -13.73 18.87
N ALA A 123 2.28 -13.09 19.23
CA ALA A 123 2.77 -13.05 20.61
C ALA A 123 1.87 -12.25 21.56
N ASP A 124 1.26 -11.14 21.08
CA ASP A 124 0.34 -10.29 21.84
C ASP A 124 -1.11 -10.83 21.92
N GLY A 125 -1.42 -11.95 21.26
CA GLY A 125 -2.76 -12.55 21.24
C GLY A 125 -3.85 -11.72 20.52
N ARG A 126 -3.48 -10.62 19.83
CA ARG A 126 -4.40 -9.69 19.14
C ARG A 126 -4.55 -9.95 17.64
N ALA A 127 -4.27 -11.16 17.18
CA ALA A 127 -4.10 -11.48 15.76
C ALA A 127 -5.34 -11.38 14.84
N ALA A 128 -6.55 -11.01 15.30
CA ALA A 128 -7.76 -11.15 14.47
C ALA A 128 -8.69 -9.93 14.37
N ALA A 129 -8.41 -8.80 15.04
CA ALA A 129 -9.35 -7.68 15.08
C ALA A 129 -9.30 -6.75 13.85
N VAL A 130 -8.13 -6.60 13.21
CA VAL A 130 -7.95 -5.71 12.05
C VAL A 130 -8.30 -6.37 10.71
N ALA A 131 -8.39 -7.70 10.67
CA ALA A 131 -8.71 -8.47 9.45
C ALA A 131 -10.22 -8.64 9.17
N ARG A 132 -11.10 -8.17 10.07
CA ARG A 132 -12.55 -8.25 9.85
C ARG A 132 -13.08 -6.89 9.41
N GLY A 133 -13.21 -6.72 8.10
CA GLY A 133 -14.02 -5.66 7.52
C GLY A 133 -15.45 -5.65 8.09
N PRO A 134 -16.19 -4.55 7.95
CA PRO A 134 -17.51 -4.39 8.54
C PRO A 134 -18.42 -5.54 8.11
N ARG A 135 -18.92 -6.32 9.09
CA ARG A 135 -19.90 -7.39 8.84
C ARG A 135 -21.15 -6.76 8.22
N SER A 136 -21.45 -7.10 6.98
CA SER A 136 -22.75 -6.79 6.37
C SER A 136 -23.85 -7.38 7.26
N ALA A 137 -24.76 -6.52 7.74
CA ALA A 137 -25.92 -6.94 8.51
C ALA A 137 -26.77 -7.93 7.67
N PRO A 138 -27.35 -8.99 8.26
CA PRO A 138 -28.19 -9.92 7.51
C PRO A 138 -29.40 -9.17 6.96
N ALA A 139 -29.61 -9.28 5.64
CA ALA A 139 -30.79 -8.76 4.97
C ALA A 139 -32.05 -9.32 5.65
N ARG A 140 -32.84 -8.43 6.26
CA ARG A 140 -34.17 -8.76 6.75
C ARG A 140 -35.01 -9.18 5.54
N ARG A 141 -35.27 -10.48 5.39
CA ARG A 141 -36.26 -10.98 4.43
C ARG A 141 -37.62 -10.46 4.89
N GLY A 142 -38.19 -9.55 4.10
CA GLY A 142 -39.56 -9.11 4.26
C GLY A 142 -40.50 -10.29 4.07
N SER A 143 -41.38 -10.49 5.05
CA SER A 143 -42.54 -11.37 4.97
C SER A 143 -43.66 -10.64 4.21
N SER A 144 -44.10 -11.22 3.09
CA SER A 144 -45.44 -11.03 2.54
C SER A 144 -45.83 -12.32 1.84
#